data_AF-A0A1Z9AR08-F1
#
_entry.id   AF-A0A1Z9AR08-F1
#
_cell.length_a   1.000
_cell.length_b   1.000
_cell.length_c   1.000
_cell.angle_alpha   90.00
_cell.angle_beta   90.00
_cell.angle_gamma   90.00
#
_symmetry.space_group_name_H-M   'P 1'
#
loop_
_entity.id
_entity.type
_entity.pdbx_description
1 polymer ?
#
loop_
_entity_poly.entity_id
_entity_poly.type
_entity_poly.pdbx_seq_one_letter_code
_entity_poly.pdbx_strand_id
1 'polypeptide(L)'
;MSEPTSGLLASQFKPATKTRPKDGSPFYSHNLHRYLKDNSRFNRIFSGVIGNGADERKELFIGGFFDGAFIGMELNRVLTSHKGRFELTDHSHRYYRTDEWEDITETFIEAYTKYGRCALHDFDHQWDLSKASLESLPYGATRRCLCCGAVEEKVKVTTYALEITQDRPSLI
;
A
#
# COMPACT_ATOMS: atom_id res chain seq x y z
N MET A 1 8.22 -31.09 0.91
CA MET A 1 7.54 -29.79 0.72
C MET A 1 7.70 -29.02 2.02
N SER A 2 8.12 -27.77 1.91
CA SER A 2 8.67 -26.93 2.97
C SER A 2 7.66 -26.64 4.09
N GLU A 3 8.17 -26.60 5.32
CA GLU A 3 7.51 -26.11 6.54
C GLU A 3 6.94 -24.68 6.39
N PRO A 4 5.98 -24.28 7.26
CA PRO A 4 5.02 -23.24 6.93
C PRO A 4 5.69 -21.88 6.72
N THR A 5 5.31 -21.21 5.62
CA THR A 5 5.42 -19.76 5.43
C THR A 5 5.06 -19.08 6.74
N SER A 6 5.82 -18.11 7.20
CA SER A 6 5.58 -17.50 8.51
C SER A 6 4.34 -16.59 8.46
N GLY A 7 3.48 -16.65 9.48
CA GLY A 7 2.35 -15.71 9.57
C GLY A 7 2.82 -14.31 9.93
N LEU A 8 1.99 -13.28 9.70
CA LEU A 8 2.30 -11.92 10.13
C LEU A 8 2.43 -11.86 11.66
N LEU A 9 3.49 -11.20 12.13
CA LEU A 9 3.71 -10.96 13.55
C LEU A 9 3.67 -9.47 13.85
N ALA A 10 2.95 -9.09 14.91
CA ALA A 10 2.90 -7.71 15.36
C ALA A 10 4.29 -7.12 15.68
N SER A 11 5.23 -7.97 16.11
CA SER A 11 6.62 -7.60 16.42
C SER A 11 7.39 -7.13 15.18
N GLN A 12 7.03 -7.59 13.98
CA GLN A 12 7.64 -7.18 12.71
C GLN A 12 7.19 -5.76 12.31
N PHE A 13 5.99 -5.35 12.72
CA PHE A 13 5.36 -4.09 12.28
C PHE A 13 5.02 -3.20 13.47
N LYS A 14 6.05 -2.72 14.19
CA LYS A 14 5.85 -1.77 15.29
C LYS A 14 5.39 -0.42 14.71
N PRO A 15 4.23 0.12 15.11
CA PRO A 15 3.75 1.37 14.57
C PRO A 15 4.60 2.52 15.09
N ALA A 16 4.81 3.54 14.26
CA ALA A 16 5.48 4.75 14.68
C ALA A 16 4.59 5.50 15.68
N THR A 17 5.08 5.73 16.90
CA THR A 17 4.31 6.25 18.03
C THR A 17 3.50 7.51 17.68
N LYS A 18 2.16 7.40 17.58
CA LYS A 18 1.13 8.45 17.41
C LYS A 18 1.30 9.43 16.23
N THR A 19 2.49 9.52 15.66
CA THR A 19 2.90 10.39 14.57
C THR A 19 3.90 9.64 13.71
N ARG A 20 3.81 9.93 12.42
CA ARG A 20 4.69 9.42 11.39
C ARG A 20 6.18 9.69 11.69
N PRO A 21 7.11 8.77 11.36
CA PRO A 21 8.55 8.99 11.57
C PRO A 21 9.05 10.23 10.84
N LYS A 22 9.92 11.00 11.50
CA LYS A 22 10.56 12.20 10.93
C LYS A 22 11.79 11.87 10.09
N ASP A 23 12.37 10.70 10.31
CA ASP A 23 13.61 10.22 9.70
C ASP A 23 13.42 9.60 8.29
N GLY A 24 12.21 9.65 7.76
CA GLY A 24 11.89 9.08 6.44
C GLY A 24 11.67 7.56 6.44
N SER A 25 11.74 6.89 7.59
CA SER A 25 11.45 5.45 7.68
C SER A 25 9.98 5.12 7.32
N PRO A 26 9.71 3.90 6.81
CA PRO A 26 8.36 3.48 6.43
C PRO A 26 7.36 3.61 7.59
N PHE A 27 6.18 4.15 7.28
CA PHE A 27 5.11 4.26 8.26
C PHE A 27 4.21 3.02 8.27
N TYR A 28 4.18 2.31 9.41
CA TYR A 28 3.32 1.14 9.65
C TYR A 28 2.01 1.54 10.35
N SER A 29 0.90 0.90 9.98
CA SER A 29 -0.40 1.18 10.57
C SER A 29 -0.52 0.69 12.00
N HIS A 30 -0.92 1.59 12.90
CA HIS A 30 -1.28 1.24 14.29
C HIS A 30 -2.41 0.23 14.36
N ASN A 31 -3.35 0.28 13.41
CA ASN A 31 -4.50 -0.62 13.41
C ASN A 31 -4.11 -2.02 12.96
N LEU A 32 -3.22 -2.15 11.97
CA LEU A 32 -2.69 -3.47 11.60
C LEU A 32 -1.90 -4.08 12.75
N HIS A 33 -1.03 -3.30 13.40
CA HIS A 33 -0.31 -3.78 14.58
C HIS A 33 -1.25 -4.25 15.69
N ARG A 34 -2.30 -3.46 15.99
CA ARG A 34 -3.31 -3.83 16.98
C ARG A 34 -4.05 -5.10 16.58
N TYR A 35 -4.51 -5.17 15.33
CA TYR A 35 -5.17 -6.35 14.79
C TYR A 35 -4.30 -7.60 14.97
N LEU A 36 -3.02 -7.55 14.59
CA LEU A 36 -2.10 -8.68 14.70
C LEU A 36 -1.82 -9.08 16.16
N LYS A 37 -1.87 -8.14 17.11
CA LYS A 37 -1.77 -8.45 18.54
C LYS A 37 -3.03 -9.15 19.05
N ASP A 38 -4.20 -8.66 18.65
CA ASP A 38 -5.48 -9.12 19.20
C ASP A 38 -5.99 -10.40 18.48
N ASN A 39 -5.58 -10.61 17.23
CA ASN A 39 -6.02 -11.69 16.34
C ASN A 39 -4.84 -12.49 15.78
N SER A 40 -3.92 -12.93 16.65
CA SER A 40 -2.69 -13.63 16.24
C SER A 40 -2.91 -14.94 15.45
N ARG A 41 -4.11 -15.53 15.55
CA ARG A 41 -4.53 -16.71 14.77
C ARG A 41 -4.97 -16.38 13.33
N PHE A 42 -5.26 -15.12 13.04
CA PHE A 42 -5.82 -14.64 11.77
C PHE A 42 -4.84 -13.70 11.09
N ASN A 43 -3.61 -14.17 10.89
CA ASN A 43 -2.46 -13.34 10.55
C ASN A 43 -1.90 -13.61 9.14
N ARG A 44 -2.70 -14.17 8.25
CA ARG A 44 -2.31 -14.41 6.85
C ARG A 44 -2.94 -13.38 5.94
N ILE A 45 -2.21 -12.96 4.91
CA ILE A 45 -2.74 -12.09 3.85
C ILE A 45 -3.09 -12.92 2.64
N PHE A 46 -4.33 -12.77 2.18
CA PHE A 46 -4.79 -13.39 0.96
C PHE A 46 -5.12 -12.32 -0.07
N SER A 47 -4.79 -12.59 -1.33
CA SER A 47 -5.32 -11.85 -2.45
C SER A 47 -6.45 -12.63 -3.08
N GLY A 48 -7.61 -12.01 -3.16
CA GLY A 48 -8.83 -12.67 -3.63
C GLY A 48 -9.65 -11.79 -4.55
N VAL A 49 -10.48 -12.43 -5.37
CA VAL A 49 -11.47 -11.73 -6.19
C VAL A 49 -12.81 -11.75 -5.44
N ILE A 50 -13.46 -10.58 -5.38
CA ILE A 50 -14.82 -10.39 -4.88
C ILE A 50 -15.71 -10.03 -6.05
N GLY A 51 -16.93 -10.57 -6.08
CA GLY A 51 -17.93 -10.25 -7.08
C GLY A 51 -18.22 -11.43 -8.01
N ASN A 52 -19.10 -11.21 -8.97
CA ASN A 52 -19.48 -12.20 -9.97
C ASN A 52 -19.57 -11.52 -11.34
N GLY A 53 -18.76 -11.95 -12.31
CA GLY A 53 -18.82 -11.43 -13.67
C GLY A 53 -18.24 -10.02 -13.81
N ALA A 54 -19.02 -9.07 -14.31
CA ALA A 54 -18.52 -7.74 -14.70
C ALA A 54 -18.07 -6.85 -13.52
N ASP A 55 -18.48 -7.16 -12.29
CA ASP A 55 -18.15 -6.40 -11.08
C ASP A 55 -17.01 -7.03 -10.26
N GLU A 56 -16.26 -7.95 -10.85
CA GLU A 56 -15.12 -8.59 -10.20
C GLU A 56 -14.01 -7.59 -9.87
N ARG A 57 -13.59 -7.58 -8.61
CA ARG A 57 -12.49 -6.75 -8.13
C ARG A 57 -11.53 -7.55 -7.26
N LYS A 58 -10.24 -7.33 -7.47
CA LYS A 58 -9.18 -7.91 -6.66
C LYS A 58 -9.03 -7.11 -5.37
N GLU A 59 -9.07 -7.79 -4.24
CA GLU A 59 -8.89 -7.20 -2.91
C GLU A 59 -7.90 -8.01 -2.07
N LEU A 60 -7.43 -7.38 -1.00
CA LEU A 60 -6.57 -8.00 -0.01
C LEU A 60 -7.36 -8.25 1.26
N PHE A 61 -7.18 -9.43 1.82
CA PHE A 61 -7.82 -9.88 3.05
C PHE A 61 -6.76 -10.28 4.07
N ILE A 62 -7.07 -10.09 5.34
CA ILE A 62 -6.29 -10.64 6.45
C ILE A 62 -7.15 -11.61 7.23
N GLY A 63 -6.64 -12.82 7.51
CA GLY A 63 -7.44 -13.86 8.11
C GLY A 63 -6.75 -15.22 8.19
N GLY A 64 -7.55 -16.26 8.15
CA GLY A 64 -7.11 -17.64 8.04
C GLY A 64 -8.25 -18.57 7.63
N PHE A 65 -7.90 -19.70 7.02
CA PHE A 65 -8.86 -20.76 6.72
C PHE A 65 -9.01 -21.71 7.91
N PHE A 66 -10.25 -21.95 8.31
CA PHE A 66 -10.63 -22.86 9.38
C PHE A 66 -11.81 -23.70 8.90
N ASP A 67 -11.65 -25.02 8.90
CA ASP A 67 -12.68 -25.97 8.46
C ASP A 67 -13.29 -25.64 7.08
N GLY A 68 -12.46 -25.15 6.15
CA GLY A 68 -12.87 -24.79 4.79
C GLY A 68 -13.50 -23.40 4.64
N ALA A 69 -13.71 -22.67 5.73
CA ALA A 69 -14.20 -21.29 5.72
C ALA A 69 -13.05 -20.29 5.92
N PHE A 70 -13.04 -19.21 5.14
CA PHE A 70 -12.15 -18.09 5.41
C PHE A 70 -12.77 -17.19 6.48
N ILE A 71 -12.09 -17.04 7.60
CA ILE A 71 -12.45 -16.12 8.67
C ILE A 71 -11.44 -14.98 8.68
N GLY A 72 -11.90 -13.76 8.47
CA GLY A 72 -11.01 -12.62 8.35
C GLY A 72 -11.74 -11.32 8.04
N MET A 73 -11.02 -10.40 7.41
CA MET A 73 -11.57 -9.12 6.98
C MET A 73 -10.76 -8.50 5.85
N GLU A 74 -11.38 -7.58 5.11
CA GLU A 74 -10.69 -6.75 4.12
C GLU A 74 -9.55 -5.97 4.79
N LEU A 75 -8.33 -6.11 4.26
CA LEU A 75 -7.13 -5.50 4.81
C LEU A 75 -7.24 -3.97 4.86
N ASN A 76 -7.87 -3.35 3.86
CA ASN A 76 -8.10 -1.91 3.86
C ASN A 76 -8.96 -1.44 5.05
N ARG A 77 -9.98 -2.22 5.46
CA ARG A 77 -10.81 -1.91 6.63
C ARG A 77 -10.00 -1.97 7.91
N VAL A 78 -9.14 -2.98 8.07
CA VAL A 78 -8.24 -3.10 9.23
C VAL A 78 -7.45 -1.81 9.40
N LEU A 79 -6.90 -1.31 8.30
CA LEU A 79 -5.97 -0.20 8.32
C LEU A 79 -6.65 1.16 8.54
N THR A 80 -7.89 1.32 8.10
CA THR A 80 -8.65 2.58 8.13
C THR A 80 -9.62 2.68 9.31
N SER A 81 -9.91 1.57 10.00
CA SER A 81 -10.85 1.54 11.12
C SER A 81 -10.46 2.51 12.25
N HIS A 82 -11.36 3.44 12.60
CA HIS A 82 -11.17 4.28 13.78
C HIS A 82 -11.68 3.57 15.04
N LYS A 83 -10.82 3.49 16.07
CA LYS A 83 -11.16 3.05 17.45
C LYS A 83 -11.48 1.56 17.69
N GLY A 84 -11.35 0.69 16.67
CA GLY A 84 -10.89 -0.70 16.82
C GLY A 84 -11.79 -1.66 17.60
N ARG A 85 -12.87 -2.11 16.96
CA ARG A 85 -13.31 -3.51 17.06
C ARG A 85 -13.18 -4.11 15.67
N PHE A 86 -12.46 -5.22 15.58
CA PHE A 86 -12.28 -5.95 14.33
C PHE A 86 -13.30 -7.07 14.33
N GLU A 87 -14.37 -6.90 13.56
CA GLU A 87 -15.38 -7.94 13.37
C GLU A 87 -14.88 -8.88 12.29
N LEU A 88 -14.38 -10.04 12.71
CA LEU A 88 -14.04 -11.11 11.80
C LEU A 88 -15.32 -11.61 11.15
N THR A 89 -15.31 -11.66 9.82
CA THR A 89 -16.45 -12.10 9.03
C THR A 89 -16.08 -13.42 8.36
N ASP A 90 -17.07 -14.30 8.25
CA ASP A 90 -16.97 -15.47 7.40
C ASP A 90 -17.23 -15.04 5.95
N HIS A 91 -16.23 -15.25 5.09
CA HIS A 91 -16.34 -14.92 3.67
C HIS A 91 -16.67 -16.14 2.81
N SER A 92 -17.10 -17.28 3.36
CA SER A 92 -17.44 -18.48 2.58
C SER A 92 -18.76 -18.39 1.77
N HIS A 93 -19.21 -17.19 1.40
CA HIS A 93 -20.44 -16.94 0.64
C HIS A 93 -20.20 -16.89 -0.88
N ARG A 94 -21.26 -17.12 -1.69
CA ARG A 94 -21.27 -17.14 -3.18
C ARG A 94 -20.65 -15.93 -3.90
N TYR A 95 -20.26 -14.87 -3.20
CA TYR A 95 -19.64 -13.65 -3.76
C TYR A 95 -18.11 -13.62 -3.59
N TYR A 96 -17.55 -14.60 -2.90
CA TYR A 96 -16.13 -14.71 -2.62
C TYR A 96 -15.67 -16.09 -3.10
N ARG A 97 -14.97 -16.14 -4.23
CA ARG A 97 -14.36 -17.37 -4.77
C ARG A 97 -13.09 -17.69 -3.99
N THR A 98 -13.25 -18.11 -2.73
CA THR A 98 -12.13 -18.30 -1.80
C THR A 98 -11.18 -19.42 -2.21
N ASP A 99 -11.60 -20.30 -3.12
CA ASP A 99 -10.80 -21.31 -3.79
C ASP A 99 -9.75 -20.73 -4.75
N GLU A 100 -9.99 -19.53 -5.28
CA GLU A 100 -9.05 -18.80 -6.14
C GLU A 100 -8.14 -17.85 -5.34
N TRP A 101 -8.25 -17.84 -4.00
CA TRP A 101 -7.48 -16.92 -3.18
C TRP A 101 -6.05 -17.41 -3.01
N GLU A 102 -5.12 -16.48 -3.19
CA GLU A 102 -3.68 -16.74 -3.07
C GLU A 102 -3.17 -16.22 -1.73
N ASP A 103 -2.49 -17.07 -0.96
CA ASP A 103 -1.73 -16.62 0.22
C ASP A 103 -0.50 -15.84 -0.24
N ILE A 104 -0.53 -14.53 -0.05
CA ILE A 104 0.56 -13.62 -0.42
C ILE A 104 1.26 -13.06 0.82
N THR A 105 1.19 -13.77 1.96
CA THR A 105 1.68 -13.27 3.25
C THR A 105 3.14 -12.82 3.18
N GLU A 106 4.04 -13.63 2.61
CA GLU A 106 5.47 -13.30 2.50
C GLU A 106 5.71 -12.10 1.58
N THR A 107 5.11 -12.10 0.39
CA THR A 107 5.21 -10.96 -0.56
C THR A 107 4.67 -9.68 0.06
N PHE A 108 3.60 -9.77 0.83
CA PHE A 108 3.06 -8.64 1.58
C PHE A 108 4.03 -8.20 2.69
N ILE A 109 4.65 -9.11 3.44
CA ILE A 109 5.66 -8.78 4.46
C ILE A 109 6.80 -7.98 3.83
N GLU A 110 7.35 -8.46 2.71
CA GLU A 110 8.44 -7.80 2.00
C GLU A 110 8.04 -6.40 1.53
N ALA A 111 6.90 -6.28 0.85
CA ALA A 111 6.39 -5.02 0.35
C ALA A 111 6.07 -4.03 1.49
N TYR A 112 5.37 -4.50 2.52
CA TYR A 112 4.96 -3.66 3.65
C TYR A 112 6.15 -3.21 4.48
N THR A 113 7.17 -4.05 4.67
CA THR A 113 8.43 -3.67 5.34
C THR A 113 9.17 -2.58 4.57
N LYS A 114 9.20 -2.68 3.24
CA LYS A 114 9.91 -1.72 2.39
C LYS A 114 9.18 -0.39 2.24
N TYR A 115 7.86 -0.41 2.11
CA TYR A 115 7.07 0.77 1.69
C TYR A 115 6.03 1.22 2.72
N GLY A 116 5.90 0.51 3.84
CA GLY A 116 4.90 0.77 4.87
C GLY A 116 3.49 0.70 4.30
N ARG A 117 2.61 1.62 4.73
CA ARG A 117 1.22 1.68 4.27
C ARG A 117 1.05 1.82 2.75
N CYS A 118 2.05 2.28 1.99
CA CYS A 118 1.93 2.43 0.53
C CYS A 118 1.99 1.11 -0.25
N ALA A 119 2.40 -0.01 0.38
CA ALA A 119 2.40 -1.32 -0.26
C ALA A 119 1.01 -1.80 -0.73
N LEU A 120 -0.06 -1.18 -0.26
CA LEU A 120 -1.45 -1.56 -0.58
C LEU A 120 -1.98 -0.96 -1.87
N HIS A 121 -1.31 0.07 -2.37
CA HIS A 121 -1.75 0.84 -3.53
C HIS A 121 -0.76 0.68 -4.68
N ASP A 122 -0.15 -0.51 -4.83
CA ASP A 122 0.88 -0.76 -5.86
C ASP A 122 2.02 0.28 -5.84
N PHE A 123 2.45 0.64 -4.63
CA PHE A 123 3.46 1.67 -4.40
C PHE A 123 3.05 3.08 -4.86
N ASP A 124 1.77 3.28 -5.20
CA ASP A 124 1.23 4.58 -5.56
C ASP A 124 1.14 5.46 -4.31
N HIS A 125 2.11 6.34 -4.21
CA HIS A 125 2.14 7.38 -3.21
C HIS A 125 1.11 8.45 -3.59
N GLN A 126 0.08 8.63 -2.78
CA GLN A 126 -0.81 9.79 -2.93
C GLN A 126 -0.04 11.05 -2.52
N TRP A 127 0.31 11.94 -3.43
CA TRP A 127 1.16 13.10 -3.14
C TRP A 127 0.35 14.35 -2.74
N ASP A 128 0.76 15.01 -1.65
CA ASP A 128 0.31 16.35 -1.27
C ASP A 128 1.01 17.40 -2.14
N LEU A 129 0.27 17.95 -3.10
CA LEU A 129 0.74 19.05 -3.96
C LEU A 129 0.54 20.43 -3.33
N SER A 130 -0.22 20.54 -2.23
CA SER A 130 -0.52 21.83 -1.59
C SER A 130 0.68 22.43 -0.83
N LYS A 131 1.73 21.63 -0.63
CA LYS A 131 3.00 22.05 0.01
C LYS A 131 4.14 22.24 -0.97
N ALA A 132 3.88 22.15 -2.28
CA ALA A 132 4.83 22.60 -3.28
C ALA A 132 5.02 24.11 -3.08
N SER A 133 6.16 24.55 -2.56
CA SER A 133 6.40 25.98 -2.42
C SER A 133 6.51 26.57 -3.83
N LEU A 134 5.68 27.56 -4.15
CA LEU A 134 5.74 28.27 -5.43
C LEU A 134 7.13 28.94 -5.64
N GLU A 135 7.85 29.21 -4.55
CA GLU A 135 9.23 29.72 -4.56
C GLU A 135 10.28 28.70 -5.04
N SER A 136 9.96 27.40 -5.03
CA SER A 136 10.85 26.32 -5.50
C SER A 136 10.61 25.90 -6.96
N LEU A 137 9.70 26.57 -7.67
CA LEU A 137 9.39 26.30 -9.08
C LEU A 137 10.59 26.31 -10.06
N PRO A 138 11.67 27.09 -9.86
CA PRO A 138 12.86 26.99 -10.71
C PRO A 138 13.69 25.73 -10.47
N TYR A 139 13.62 25.14 -9.27
CA TYR A 139 14.56 24.12 -8.77
C TYR A 139 13.93 22.73 -8.52
N GLY A 140 12.60 22.65 -8.42
CA GLY A 140 11.90 21.40 -8.12
C GLY A 140 10.91 21.56 -6.98
N ALA A 141 9.71 20.99 -7.12
CA ALA A 141 8.74 20.96 -6.02
C ALA A 141 9.02 19.76 -5.10
N THR A 142 9.17 20.02 -3.80
CA THR A 142 9.13 18.97 -2.78
C THR A 142 7.69 18.52 -2.59
N ARG A 143 7.41 17.22 -2.80
CA ARG A 143 6.09 16.63 -2.53
C ARG A 143 6.19 15.59 -1.42
N ARG A 144 5.12 15.49 -0.62
CA ARG A 144 5.03 14.56 0.51
C ARG A 144 3.87 13.60 0.29
N CYS A 145 4.10 12.29 0.43
CA CYS A 145 2.99 11.35 0.37
C CYS A 145 1.98 11.57 1.53
N LEU A 146 0.69 11.46 1.29
CA LEU A 146 -0.39 11.58 2.27
C LEU A 146 -0.51 10.31 3.11
N CYS A 147 -0.11 9.16 2.57
CA CYS A 147 -0.28 7.84 3.19
C CYS A 147 0.91 7.43 4.06
N CYS A 148 2.11 7.38 3.49
CA CYS A 148 3.34 6.99 4.17
C CYS A 148 4.34 8.15 4.32
N GLY A 149 3.98 9.31 3.74
CA GLY A 149 4.69 10.59 3.61
C GLY A 149 6.14 10.65 3.24
N ALA A 150 6.65 9.62 2.56
CA ALA A 150 7.85 9.74 1.74
C ALA A 150 7.91 11.16 1.14
N VAL A 151 9.10 11.76 1.21
CA VAL A 151 9.36 13.07 0.63
C VAL A 151 10.11 12.80 -0.65
N GLU A 152 9.63 13.37 -1.74
CA GLU A 152 10.32 13.33 -3.03
C GLU A 152 10.69 14.76 -3.41
N GLU A 153 11.97 14.96 -3.72
CA GLU A 153 12.47 16.16 -4.37
C GLU A 153 12.52 15.90 -5.87
N LYS A 154 11.65 16.53 -6.65
CA LYS A 154 11.74 16.45 -8.12
C LYS A 154 12.84 17.36 -8.63
N VAL A 155 13.93 16.81 -9.16
CA VAL A 155 14.88 17.57 -9.98
C VAL A 155 14.24 17.86 -11.35
N LYS A 156 14.25 19.11 -11.78
CA LYS A 156 13.73 19.48 -13.11
C LYS A 156 14.59 18.83 -14.20
N VAL A 157 13.99 18.05 -15.10
CA VAL A 157 14.64 17.64 -16.34
C VAL A 157 14.63 18.83 -17.29
N THR A 158 15.78 19.42 -17.57
CA THR A 158 15.95 20.42 -18.63
C THR A 158 15.81 19.72 -19.99
N THR A 159 14.63 19.79 -20.60
CA THR A 159 14.52 19.57 -22.04
C THR A 159 15.23 20.73 -22.74
N TYR A 160 16.45 20.51 -23.22
CA TYR A 160 17.09 21.41 -24.16
C TYR A 160 16.25 21.39 -25.45
N ALA A 161 15.59 22.50 -25.75
CA ALA A 161 15.06 22.71 -27.08
C ALA A 161 16.26 22.80 -28.03
N LEU A 162 16.39 21.83 -28.94
CA LEU A 162 17.28 21.96 -30.08
C LEU A 162 16.74 23.12 -30.93
N GLU A 163 17.37 24.28 -30.84
CA GLU A 163 17.16 25.37 -31.78
C GLU A 163 17.61 24.89 -33.17
N ILE A 164 16.65 24.50 -34.00
CA ILE A 164 16.89 24.34 -35.43
C ILE A 164 16.96 25.75 -36.00
N THR A 165 18.17 26.29 -36.15
CA THR A 165 18.42 27.44 -37.02
C THR A 165 18.09 27.04 -38.45
N GLN A 166 16.89 27.43 -38.92
CA GLN A 166 16.61 27.46 -40.36
C GLN A 166 17.38 28.63 -40.96
N ASP A 167 18.60 28.36 -41.41
CA ASP A 167 19.29 29.22 -42.37
C ASP A 167 18.45 29.26 -43.64
N ARG A 168 17.79 30.40 -43.89
CA ARG A 168 17.27 30.73 -45.22
C ARG A 168 18.45 31.25 -46.04
N PRO A 169 18.90 30.58 -47.11
CA PRO A 169 19.77 31.23 -48.07
C PRO A 169 18.94 32.26 -48.84
N SER A 170 19.24 33.54 -48.64
CA SER A 170 18.85 34.61 -49.55
C SER A 170 19.52 34.35 -50.91
N LEU A 171 18.70 34.00 -51.91
CA LEU A 171 19.11 33.95 -53.31
C LEU A 171 19.42 35.38 -53.79
N ILE A 172 20.59 35.54 -54.39
CA ILE A 172 21.04 36.68 -55.19
C ILE A 172 20.32 36.62 -56.55
#